data_AF-A0A436QSD7-F1
#
_entry.id   AF-A0A436QSD7-F1
#
_cell.length_a   1.000
_cell.length_b   1.000
_cell.length_c   1.000
_cell.angle_alpha   90.00
_cell.angle_beta   90.00
_cell.angle_gamma   90.00
#
_symmetry.space_group_name_H-M   'P 1'
#
loop_
_entity.id
_entity.type
_entity.pdbx_description
1 polymer ?
#
loop_
_entity_poly.entity_id
_entity_poly.type
_entity_poly.pdbx_seq_one_letter_code
_entity_poly.pdbx_strand_id
1 'polypeptide(L)'
;MKQLLLATVLVLASGTAYAADALQEAPVAASYNWTGAYIGVNAGGGFGTFSLDPSDGGPGGFDLSASGFLGGIQAGYNWQVGQFVYGVEADFQGSDVKGELSL
;
A
#
# COMPACT_ATOMS: atom_id res chain seq x y z
N MET A 1 -2.19 -8.57 -24.13
CA MET A 1 -2.56 -7.14 -24.22
C MET A 1 -2.03 -6.44 -22.97
N LYS A 2 -1.27 -5.35 -23.16
CA LYS A 2 -0.49 -4.65 -22.13
C LYS A 2 -1.40 -4.04 -21.06
N GLN A 3 -1.16 -4.36 -19.79
CA GLN A 3 -1.84 -3.70 -18.67
C GLN A 3 -0.97 -2.51 -18.23
N LEU A 4 -1.53 -1.31 -18.36
CA LEU A 4 -0.89 -0.03 -18.04
C LEU A 4 -0.88 0.17 -16.52
N LEU A 5 0.30 0.35 -15.94
CA LEU A 5 0.50 0.85 -14.57
C LEU A 5 0.10 2.34 -14.54
N LEU A 6 -0.98 2.66 -13.83
CA LEU A 6 -1.42 4.03 -13.60
C LEU A 6 -0.77 4.54 -12.31
N ALA A 7 0.35 5.26 -12.45
CA ALA A 7 0.99 5.96 -11.34
C ALA A 7 0.28 7.31 -11.13
N THR A 8 -0.53 7.42 -10.08
CA THR A 8 -1.15 8.69 -9.69
C THR A 8 -0.18 9.43 -8.75
N VAL A 9 0.48 10.48 -9.24
CA VAL A 9 1.28 11.40 -8.42
C VAL A 9 0.35 12.48 -7.89
N LEU A 10 0.07 12.48 -6.58
CA LEU A 10 -0.65 13.58 -5.92
C LEU A 10 0.36 14.67 -5.56
N VAL A 11 0.44 15.73 -6.37
CA VAL A 11 1.18 16.95 -6.03
C VAL A 11 0.35 17.72 -5.02
N LEU A 12 0.68 17.59 -3.73
CA LEU A 12 0.15 18.46 -2.69
C LEU A 12 0.84 19.83 -2.80
N ALA A 13 0.03 20.84 -3.04
CA ALA A 13 0.43 22.23 -3.24
C ALA A 13 1.29 22.75 -2.07
N SER A 14 2.51 23.15 -2.37
CA SER A 14 3.37 23.95 -1.50
C SER A 14 2.81 25.37 -1.41
N GLY A 15 1.91 25.61 -0.45
CA GLY A 15 1.50 26.95 -0.06
C GLY A 15 2.64 27.65 0.70
N THR A 16 3.15 28.77 0.18
CA THR A 16 4.08 29.63 0.91
C THR A 16 3.36 30.34 2.04
N ALA A 17 3.71 30.03 3.29
CA ALA A 17 3.33 30.84 4.44
C ALA A 17 4.40 31.92 4.67
N TYR A 18 4.00 33.19 4.62
CA TYR A 18 4.85 34.34 4.98
C TYR A 18 4.35 34.94 6.29
N ALA A 19 5.11 34.84 7.38
CA ALA A 19 5.01 35.76 8.52
C ALA A 19 6.18 35.67 9.52
N ALA A 20 6.60 36.85 9.97
CA ALA A 20 7.45 37.23 11.11
C ALA A 20 8.97 37.04 10.97
N ASP A 21 9.65 38.18 10.81
CA ASP A 21 11.10 38.37 10.92
C ASP A 21 11.52 38.17 12.40
N ALA A 22 11.65 36.91 12.80
CA ALA A 22 12.35 36.53 14.00
C ALA A 22 13.82 36.35 13.62
N LEU A 23 14.75 36.87 14.42
CA LEU A 23 16.15 36.44 14.41
C LEU A 23 16.20 34.98 14.87
N GLN A 24 15.79 34.11 13.96
CA GLN A 24 15.75 32.68 14.14
C GLN A 24 17.15 32.22 13.80
N GLU A 25 17.91 31.80 14.82
CA GLU A 25 18.99 30.86 14.60
C GLU A 25 18.37 29.71 13.81
N ALA A 26 18.63 29.68 12.50
CA ALA A 26 17.93 28.80 11.59
C ALA A 26 18.04 27.41 12.21
N PRO A 27 16.92 26.75 12.58
CA PRO A 27 17.01 25.39 13.06
C PRO A 27 17.77 24.69 11.97
N VAL A 28 18.95 24.14 12.29
CA VAL A 28 19.68 23.32 11.34
C VAL A 28 18.66 22.28 10.96
N ALA A 29 18.08 22.41 9.77
CA ALA A 29 16.96 21.58 9.37
C ALA A 29 17.51 20.18 9.52
N ALA A 30 16.96 19.41 10.46
CA ALA A 30 17.43 18.07 10.72
C ALA A 30 17.18 17.30 9.42
N SER A 31 18.19 17.27 8.56
CA SER A 31 18.11 16.66 7.26
C SER A 31 18.16 15.17 7.56
N TYR A 32 16.97 14.59 7.62
CA TYR A 32 16.83 13.17 7.81
C TYR A 32 17.41 12.47 6.58
N ASN A 33 18.35 11.55 6.82
CA ASN A 33 18.96 10.76 5.78
C ASN A 33 18.24 9.42 5.70
N TRP A 34 17.57 9.17 4.58
CA TRP A 34 16.85 7.95 4.26
C TRP A 34 17.77 6.83 3.77
N THR A 35 19.08 7.08 3.65
CA THR A 35 20.05 6.06 3.21
C THR A 35 20.21 4.98 4.28
N GLY A 36 19.94 3.73 3.91
CA GLY A 36 20.09 2.61 4.82
C GLY A 36 19.20 1.42 4.49
N ALA A 37 19.43 0.32 5.20
CA ALA A 37 18.59 -0.86 5.15
C ALA A 37 17.33 -0.69 6.00
N TYR A 38 16.22 -1.27 5.56
CA TYR A 38 14.98 -1.35 6.32
C TYR A 38 14.34 -2.73 6.18
N ILE A 39 13.52 -3.08 7.16
CA ILE A 39 12.67 -4.28 7.16
C ILE A 39 11.30 -3.88 7.71
N GLY A 40 10.26 -4.49 7.16
CA GLY A 40 8.86 -4.23 7.51
C GLY A 40 8.06 -5.52 7.52
N VAL A 41 6.95 -5.48 8.24
CA VAL A 41 5.96 -6.56 8.29
C VAL A 41 4.57 -5.95 8.17
N ASN A 42 3.65 -6.67 7.53
CA ASN A 42 2.25 -6.28 7.44
C ASN A 42 1.33 -7.48 7.74
N ALA A 43 0.16 -7.20 8.28
CA ALA A 43 -0.86 -8.18 8.62
C ALA A 43 -2.25 -7.55 8.43
N GLY A 44 -3.21 -8.36 8.01
CA GLY A 44 -4.57 -7.93 7.74
C GLY A 44 -5.53 -9.11 7.59
N GLY A 45 -6.78 -8.80 7.27
CA GLY A 45 -7.81 -9.78 6.95
C GLY A 45 -8.59 -9.36 5.72
N GLY A 46 -9.01 -10.32 4.93
CA GLY A 46 -9.89 -10.13 3.77
C GLY A 46 -11.22 -10.82 4.01
N PHE A 47 -12.30 -10.23 3.48
CA PHE A 47 -13.62 -10.83 3.44
C PHE A 47 -14.36 -10.42 2.17
N GLY A 48 -15.29 -11.24 1.70
CA GLY A 48 -16.13 -10.96 0.54
C GLY A 48 -17.22 -12.00 0.33
N THR A 49 -18.32 -11.60 -0.31
CA THR A 49 -19.43 -12.50 -0.68
C THR A 49 -19.58 -12.50 -2.19
N PHE A 50 -19.72 -13.68 -2.78
CA PHE A 50 -19.88 -13.88 -4.22
C PHE A 50 -21.18 -14.62 -4.47
N SER A 51 -22.11 -14.00 -5.20
CA SER A 51 -23.33 -14.66 -5.66
C SER A 51 -23.06 -15.40 -6.96
N LEU A 52 -23.35 -16.69 -6.98
CA LEU A 52 -23.17 -17.57 -8.12
C LEU A 52 -24.55 -17.97 -8.64
N ASP A 53 -25.00 -17.28 -9.69
CA ASP A 53 -26.27 -17.56 -10.35
C ASP A 53 -26.08 -18.57 -11.51
N PRO A 54 -27.06 -19.46 -11.76
CA PRO A 54 -27.06 -20.33 -12.92
C PRO A 54 -27.01 -19.52 -14.22
N SER A 55 -26.08 -19.85 -15.12
CA SER A 55 -25.87 -19.14 -16.38
C SER A 55 -27.06 -19.19 -17.35
N ASP A 56 -27.98 -20.12 -17.12
CA ASP A 56 -29.23 -20.33 -17.87
C ASP A 56 -30.44 -19.62 -17.24
N GLY A 57 -30.25 -18.88 -16.14
CA GLY A 57 -31.33 -18.15 -15.44
C GLY A 57 -32.30 -19.06 -14.69
N GLY A 58 -31.96 -20.33 -14.51
CA GLY A 58 -32.73 -21.28 -13.71
C GLY A 58 -32.68 -20.96 -12.21
N PRO A 59 -33.60 -21.50 -11.40
CA PRO A 59 -33.54 -21.39 -9.95
C PRO A 59 -32.34 -22.17 -9.38
N GLY A 60 -31.72 -21.68 -8.30
CA GLY A 60 -30.65 -22.39 -7.59
C GLY A 60 -29.32 -21.64 -7.45
N GLY A 61 -29.33 -20.30 -7.44
CA GLY A 61 -28.13 -19.52 -7.10
C GLY A 61 -27.74 -19.71 -5.63
N PHE A 62 -26.44 -19.63 -5.36
CA PHE A 62 -25.88 -19.75 -4.00
C PHE A 62 -24.81 -18.69 -3.74
N ASP A 63 -24.68 -18.33 -2.46
CA ASP A 63 -23.69 -17.36 -2.01
C ASP A 63 -22.45 -18.07 -1.46
N LEU A 64 -21.29 -17.67 -1.96
CA LEU A 64 -19.98 -18.07 -1.45
C LEU A 64 -19.43 -16.95 -0.57
N SER A 65 -19.25 -17.22 0.71
CA SER A 65 -18.61 -16.27 1.63
C SER A 65 -17.14 -16.62 1.77
N ALA A 66 -16.25 -15.69 1.44
CA ALA A 66 -14.82 -15.83 1.61
C ALA A 66 -14.33 -14.96 2.76
N SER A 67 -13.47 -15.52 3.62
CA SER A 67 -12.74 -14.73 4.61
C SER A 67 -11.38 -15.36 4.92
N GLY A 68 -10.44 -14.56 5.43
CA GLY A 68 -9.20 -15.10 5.94
C GLY A 68 -8.12 -14.06 6.20
N PHE A 69 -6.95 -14.55 6.58
CA PHE A 69 -5.81 -13.73 6.99
C PHE A 69 -4.93 -13.36 5.78
N LEU A 70 -4.35 -12.17 5.83
CA LEU A 70 -3.37 -11.64 4.89
C LEU A 70 -2.14 -11.20 5.67
N GLY A 71 -0.95 -11.34 5.08
CA GLY A 71 0.23 -10.72 5.66
C GLY A 71 1.49 -10.96 4.86
N GLY A 72 2.57 -10.38 5.33
CA GLY A 72 3.86 -10.55 4.71
C GLY A 72 4.96 -9.69 5.30
N ILE A 73 6.11 -9.75 4.64
CA ILE A 73 7.33 -9.10 5.06
C ILE A 73 7.95 -8.38 3.86
N GLN A 74 8.67 -7.30 4.11
CA GLN A 74 9.45 -6.61 3.09
C GLN A 74 10.79 -6.17 3.67
N ALA A 75 11.81 -6.12 2.84
CA ALA A 75 13.10 -5.57 3.20
C ALA A 75 13.71 -4.85 2.00
N GLY A 76 14.50 -3.82 2.26
CA GLY A 76 15.08 -3.03 1.21
C GLY A 76 16.28 -2.21 1.66
N TYR A 77 16.86 -1.51 0.70
CA TYR A 77 17.93 -0.56 0.93
C TYR A 77 17.69 0.69 0.09
N ASN A 78 17.73 1.85 0.76
CA ASN A 78 17.55 3.16 0.13
C ASN A 78 18.89 3.92 0.03
N TRP A 79 19.02 4.73 -1.00
CA TRP A 79 20.05 5.73 -1.19
C TRP A 79 19.39 7.10 -1.41
N GLN A 80 19.90 8.11 -0.72
CA GLN A 80 19.43 9.49 -0.87
C GLN A 80 20.50 10.38 -1.51
N VAL A 81 20.10 11.13 -2.55
CA VAL A 81 20.92 12.17 -3.19
C VAL A 81 20.13 13.46 -3.20
N GLY A 82 20.50 14.38 -2.30
CA GLY A 82 19.78 15.63 -2.09
C GLY A 82 18.34 15.37 -1.62
N GLN A 83 17.37 15.78 -2.44
CA GLN A 83 15.93 15.60 -2.21
C GLN A 83 15.36 14.29 -2.78
N PHE A 84 16.16 13.52 -3.51
CA PHE A 84 15.73 12.27 -4.13
C PHE A 84 16.13 11.07 -3.29
N VAL A 85 15.21 10.11 -3.15
CA VAL A 85 15.44 8.80 -2.55
C VAL A 85 15.09 7.74 -3.57
N TYR A 86 15.98 6.78 -3.78
CA TYR A 86 15.78 5.62 -4.63
C TYR A 86 16.33 4.38 -3.94
N GLY A 87 15.85 3.19 -4.29
CA GLY A 87 16.19 1.99 -3.55
C GLY A 87 15.83 0.72 -4.29
N VAL A 88 16.20 -0.39 -3.67
CA VAL A 88 15.75 -1.73 -4.04
C VAL A 88 14.94 -2.32 -2.89
N GLU A 89 13.85 -2.98 -3.22
CA GLU A 89 12.97 -3.64 -2.26
C GLU A 89 12.70 -5.07 -2.73
N ALA A 90 12.62 -5.98 -1.77
CA ALA A 90 12.06 -7.31 -1.94
C ALA A 90 10.91 -7.49 -0.96
N ASP A 91 9.80 -8.00 -1.46
CA ASP A 91 8.60 -8.29 -0.67
C ASP A 91 8.20 -9.76 -0.80
N PHE A 92 7.59 -10.28 0.27
CA PHE A 92 6.98 -11.59 0.28
C PHE A 92 5.62 -11.52 0.97
N GLN A 93 4.57 -11.81 0.21
CA GLN A 93 3.18 -11.69 0.64
C GLN A 93 2.48 -13.06 0.59
N GLY A 94 1.63 -13.32 1.57
CA GLY A 94 0.83 -14.55 1.67
C GLY A 94 -0.59 -14.27 2.15
N SER A 95 -1.49 -15.21 1.86
CA SER A 95 -2.88 -15.18 2.29
C SER A 95 -3.40 -16.58 2.61
N ASP A 96 -4.28 -16.68 3.61
CA ASP A 96 -5.07 -17.87 3.95
C ASP A 96 -6.55 -17.52 3.84
N VAL A 97 -6.98 -17.05 2.66
CA VAL A 97 -8.39 -16.74 2.39
C VAL A 97 -9.10 -18.00 1.90
N LYS A 98 -10.16 -18.38 2.61
CA LYS A 98 -10.97 -19.57 2.32
C LYS A 98 -12.39 -19.16 2.00
N GLY A 99 -12.99 -19.84 1.02
CA GLY A 99 -14.41 -19.72 0.69
C GLY A 99 -15.22 -20.83 1.36
N GLU A 100 -16.29 -20.47 2.04
CA GLU A 100 -17.28 -21.39 2.59
C GLU A 100 -18.61 -21.21 1.83
N LEU A 101 -19.12 -22.33 1.34
CA LEU A 101 -20.38 -22.40 0.62
C LEU A 101 -21.52 -22.25 1.63
N SER A 102 -22.33 -21.19 1.51
CA SER A 102 -23.57 -21.07 2.27
C SER A 102 -24.70 -21.71 1.46
N LEU A 103 -25.16 -22.89 1.88
CA LEU A 103 -26.29 -23.62 1.30
C LEU A 103 -27.61 -23.25 1.97
#